data_AF-A0AAE5SB01-F1
#
_entry.id   AF-A0AAE5SB01-F1
#
_cell.length_a   1.000
_cell.length_b   1.000
_cell.length_c   1.000
_cell.angle_alpha   90.00
_cell.angle_beta   90.00
_cell.angle_gamma   90.00
#
_symmetry.space_group_name_H-M   'P 1'
#
loop_
_entity.id
_entity.type
_entity.pdbx_description
1 polymer ?
#
loop_
_entity_poly.entity_id
_entity_poly.type
_entity_poly.pdbx_seq_one_letter_code
_entity_poly.pdbx_strand_id
1 'polypeptide(L)' 'MSSEKIADFFTPARDDALAFIGSDGEIRGAQFEQAVQRYRSITKPPLMSDLQLANAIAARY' A
#
# COMPACT_ATOMS: atom_id res chain seq x y z
N MET A 1 -8.63 22.54 4.83
CA MET A 1 -8.07 21.60 3.83
C MET A 1 -9.24 20.80 3.30
N SER A 2 -9.56 20.90 1.99
CA SER A 2 -10.71 20.18 1.38
C SER A 2 -10.46 18.66 1.42
N SER A 3 -11.53 17.87 1.54
CA SER A 3 -11.48 16.40 1.52
C SER A 3 -10.81 15.85 0.27
N GLU A 4 -10.91 16.54 -0.88
CA GLU A 4 -10.21 16.18 -2.13
C GLU A 4 -8.69 16.17 -1.96
N LYS A 5 -8.15 17.19 -1.29
CA LYS A 5 -6.70 17.34 -1.13
C LYS A 5 -6.08 16.23 -0.29
N ILE A 6 -6.87 15.58 0.58
CA ILE A 6 -6.43 14.44 1.39
C ILE A 6 -6.37 13.16 0.55
N ALA A 7 -7.30 12.96 -0.39
CA ALA A 7 -7.28 11.81 -1.30
C ALA A 7 -6.08 11.84 -2.26
N ASP A 8 -5.72 13.03 -2.76
CA ASP A 8 -4.55 13.22 -3.63
C ASP A 8 -3.23 12.76 -2.97
N PHE A 9 -3.10 12.92 -1.65
CA PHE A 9 -1.89 12.49 -0.91
C PHE A 9 -1.72 10.97 -0.88
N PHE A 10 -2.82 10.20 -0.91
CA PHE A 10 -2.78 8.75 -0.80
C PHE A 10 -2.91 8.03 -2.15
N THR A 11 -3.20 8.78 -3.22
CA THR A 11 -3.29 8.27 -4.59
C THR A 11 -2.00 7.51 -5.02
N PRO A 12 -0.78 8.01 -4.75
CA PRO A 12 0.44 7.27 -5.11
C PRO A 12 0.59 5.91 -4.39
N ALA A 13 0.17 5.81 -3.12
CA ALA A 13 0.24 4.55 -2.38
C ALA A 13 -0.80 3.54 -2.89
N ARG A 14 -1.95 4.04 -3.34
CA ARG A 14 -2.99 3.24 -3.98
C ARG A 14 -2.53 2.70 -5.34
N ASP A 15 -1.94 3.57 -6.18
CA ASP A 15 -1.45 3.20 -7.51
C ASP A 15 -0.32 2.16 -7.42
N ASP A 16 0.63 2.35 -6.51
CA ASP A 16 1.69 1.37 -6.25
C ASP A 16 1.12 0.02 -5.78
N ALA A 17 0.10 0.03 -4.93
CA ALA A 17 -0.56 -1.20 -4.46
C ALA A 17 -1.32 -1.92 -5.60
N LEU A 18 -1.99 -1.17 -6.49
CA LEU A 18 -2.65 -1.72 -7.67
C LEU A 18 -1.64 -2.31 -8.66
N ALA A 19 -0.48 -1.66 -8.86
CA ALA A 19 0.59 -2.20 -9.69
C ALA A 19 1.18 -3.49 -9.11
N PHE A 20 1.36 -3.56 -7.79
CA PHE A 20 1.80 -4.78 -7.10
C PHE A 20 0.80 -5.93 -7.29
N ILE A 21 -0.50 -5.67 -7.13
CA ILE A 21 -1.55 -6.68 -7.34
C ILE A 21 -1.59 -7.14 -8.80
N GLY A 22 -1.62 -6.20 -9.74
CA GLY A 22 -1.72 -6.51 -11.18
C GLY A 22 -0.49 -7.22 -11.75
N SER A 23 0.64 -7.16 -11.05
CA SER A 23 1.89 -7.83 -11.41
C SER A 23 2.15 -9.11 -10.60
N ASP A 24 1.18 -9.56 -9.81
CA ASP A 24 1.32 -10.73 -8.92
C ASP A 24 2.54 -10.63 -7.96
N GLY A 25 2.87 -9.41 -7.55
CA GLY A 25 3.91 -9.10 -6.59
C GLY A 25 5.27 -8.67 -7.14
N GLU A 26 5.41 -8.58 -8.46
CA GLU A 26 6.68 -8.23 -9.13
C GLU A 26 6.99 -6.73 -9.10
N ILE A 27 5.99 -5.86 -9.25
CA ILE A 27 6.16 -4.40 -9.29
C ILE A 27 5.95 -3.82 -7.90
N ARG A 28 7.04 -3.36 -7.28
CA ARG A 28 7.09 -2.82 -5.92
C ARG A 28 7.35 -1.32 -5.93
N GLY A 29 6.27 -0.54 -6.11
CA GLY A 29 6.34 0.92 -6.09
C GLY A 29 6.81 1.49 -4.75
N ALA A 30 7.43 2.67 -4.78
CA ALA A 30 8.17 3.22 -3.64
C ALA A 30 7.31 3.50 -2.39
N GLN A 31 6.04 3.89 -2.57
CA GLN A 31 5.12 4.16 -1.48
C GLN A 31 4.58 2.87 -0.88
N PHE A 32 4.28 1.87 -1.72
CA PHE A 32 3.88 0.54 -1.25
C PHE A 32 5.02 -0.14 -0.47
N GLU A 33 6.26 -0.06 -0.95
CA GLU A 33 7.42 -0.62 -0.23
C GLU A 33 7.66 0.04 1.13
N GLN A 34 7.52 1.37 1.20
CA GLN A 34 7.58 2.06 2.49
C GLN A 34 6.48 1.58 3.44
N ALA A 35 5.26 1.36 2.94
CA ALA A 35 4.16 0.84 3.75
C ALA A 35 4.45 -0.60 4.25
N VAL A 36 4.99 -1.48 3.40
CA VAL A 36 5.39 -2.85 3.77
C VAL A 36 6.48 -2.82 4.85
N GLN A 37 7.54 -2.04 4.65
CA GLN A 37 8.61 -1.90 5.63
C GLN A 37 8.10 -1.38 6.96
N ARG A 38 7.24 -0.34 6.90
CA ARG A 38 6.63 0.23 8.10
C ARG A 38 5.78 -0.81 8.84
N TYR A 39 4.91 -1.51 8.13
CA TYR A 39 4.05 -2.55 8.68
C TYR A 39 4.86 -3.65 9.39
N ARG A 40 5.88 -4.20 8.72
CA ARG A 40 6.75 -5.24 9.29
C ARG A 40 7.60 -4.74 10.47
N SER A 41 7.90 -3.44 10.53
CA SER A 41 8.65 -2.85 11.65
C SER A 41 7.82 -2.80 12.94
N ILE A 42 6.50 -2.61 12.84
CA ILE A 42 5.61 -2.41 13.99
C ILE A 42 4.81 -3.67 14.37
N THR A 43 4.78 -4.68 13.51
CA THR A 43 4.03 -5.92 13.74
C THR A 43 4.94 -7.13 13.57
N LYS A 44 5.21 -7.84 14.68
CA LYS A 44 6.01 -9.07 14.70
C LYS A 44 5.31 -10.15 15.54
N PRO A 45 4.92 -11.31 14.95
CA PRO A 45 5.00 -11.65 13.53
C PRO A 45 3.98 -10.84 12.68
N PRO A 46 4.22 -10.66 11.36
CA PRO A 46 3.24 -10.03 10.48
C PRO A 46 1.94 -10.84 10.45
N LEU A 47 0.80 -10.13 10.49
CA LEU A 47 -0.54 -10.73 10.47
C LEU A 47 -1.09 -10.89 9.04
N MET A 48 -0.49 -10.24 8.05
CA MET A 48 -0.90 -10.30 6.65
C MET A 48 0.31 -10.41 5.71
N SER A 49 0.09 -11.06 4.56
CA SER A 49 1.05 -11.07 3.46
C SER A 49 1.11 -9.70 2.78
N ASP A 50 2.16 -9.46 1.99
CA ASP A 50 2.27 -8.22 1.20
C ASP A 50 1.08 -8.06 0.25
N LEU A 51 0.57 -9.15 -0.33
CA LEU A 51 -0.61 -9.14 -1.20
C LEU A 51 -1.88 -8.73 -0.43
N GLN A 52 -2.04 -9.21 0.80
CA GLN A 52 -3.17 -8.82 1.65
C GLN A 52 -3.06 -7.36 2.09
N LEU A 53 -1.85 -6.87 2.38
CA LEU A 53 -1.60 -5.45 2.67
C LEU A 53 -1.90 -4.57 1.46
N ALA A 54 -1.49 -4.97 0.25
CA ALA A 54 -1.78 -4.24 -0.99
C ALA A 54 -3.28 -4.12 -1.22
N ASN A 55 -4.02 -5.22 -1.07
CA ASN A 55 -5.48 -5.21 -1.19
C ASN A 55 -6.14 -4.28 -0.15
N ALA A 56 -5.65 -4.27 1.10
CA ALA A 56 -6.18 -3.39 2.13
C ALA A 56 -5.93 -1.91 1.82
N ILE A 57 -4.76 -1.56 1.26
CA ILE A 57 -4.44 -0.19 0.82
C ILE A 57 -5.34 0.21 -0.36
N ALA A 58 -5.46 -0.65 -1.38
CA ALA A 58 -6.25 -0.38 -2.59
C ALA A 58 -7.77 -0.25 -2.32
N ALA A 59 -8.28 -0.90 -1.28
CA ALA A 59 -9.68 -0.79 -0.86
C ALA A 59 -9.96 0.44 0.02
N ARG A 60 -8.92 1.02 0.64
CA ARG A 60 -9.03 2.09 1.64
C ARG A 60 -8.90 3.49 1.04
N TYR A 61 -8.07 3.61 0.01
CA TYR A 61 -7.78 4.85 -0.72
C TYR A 61 -8.23 4.69 -2.17
#